data_AF-A0A1Q4XDA4-F1
#
_entry.id   AF-A0A1Q4XDA4-F1
#
_cell.length_a   1.000
_cell.length_b   1.000
_cell.length_c   1.000
_cell.angle_alpha   90.00
_cell.angle_beta   90.00
_cell.angle_gamma   90.00
#
_symmetry.space_group_name_H-M   'P 1'
#
loop_
_entity.id
_entity.type
_entity.pdbx_description
1 polymer ?
#
loop_
_entity_poly.entity_id
_entity_poly.type
_entity_poly.pdbx_seq_one_letter_code
_entity_poly.pdbx_strand_id
1 'polypeptide(L)'
;MNDGVYVGNAGKDAVLDRGWLLGHFKDADDPRYSEAVEIKWGVHPRGDTRAQWVRGEQRTALLVLISGRFRVELPDRDIVLEQQGDYIVWGRGTDHSWAAEEESVVLTVRWPSVPGYAVTAVEQ
;
A
#
# COMPACT_ATOMS: atom_id res chain seq x y z
N MET A 1 -5.81 11.73 29.69
CA MET A 1 -6.17 12.06 28.30
C MET A 1 -5.06 11.49 27.44
N ASN A 2 -5.40 10.69 26.44
CA ASN A 2 -4.44 10.35 25.39
C ASN A 2 -4.14 11.67 24.66
N ASP A 3 -2.89 12.06 24.51
CA ASP A 3 -2.49 13.34 23.92
C ASP A 3 -2.68 13.38 22.39
N GLY A 4 -3.30 12.33 21.83
CA GLY A 4 -3.51 12.16 20.40
C GLY A 4 -2.24 11.75 19.66
N VAL A 5 -1.17 11.38 20.37
CA VAL A 5 0.11 10.98 19.77
C VAL A 5 0.29 9.48 19.87
N TYR A 6 0.55 8.85 18.73
CA TYR A 6 0.99 7.46 18.68
C TYR A 6 2.43 7.38 18.18
N VAL A 7 3.27 6.62 18.87
CA VAL A 7 4.64 6.32 18.47
C VAL A 7 4.77 4.81 18.31
N GLY A 8 5.22 4.38 17.13
CA GLY A 8 5.32 2.97 16.80
C GLY A 8 6.47 2.67 15.85
N ASN A 9 6.53 1.43 15.38
CA ASN A 9 7.49 0.99 14.38
C ASN A 9 6.74 0.33 13.24
N ALA A 10 6.89 0.85 12.03
CA ALA A 10 6.12 0.40 10.87
C ALA A 10 6.26 -1.12 10.63
N GLY A 11 7.47 -1.68 10.77
CA GLY A 11 7.68 -3.13 10.61
C GLY A 11 6.98 -3.98 11.66
N LYS A 12 6.84 -3.50 12.90
CA LYS A 12 6.12 -4.20 13.97
C LYS A 12 4.60 -4.03 13.84
N ASP A 13 4.16 -2.81 13.59
CA ASP A 13 2.74 -2.46 13.61
C ASP A 13 2.03 -2.96 12.35
N ALA A 14 2.68 -2.87 11.19
CA ALA A 14 2.10 -3.28 9.92
C ALA A 14 1.81 -4.79 9.88
N VAL A 15 2.64 -5.62 10.51
CA VAL A 15 2.43 -7.08 10.55
C VAL A 15 1.12 -7.46 11.24
N LEU A 16 0.69 -6.66 12.22
CA LEU A 16 -0.57 -6.89 12.94
C LEU A 16 -1.80 -6.67 12.05
N ASP A 17 -1.68 -5.80 11.05
CA ASP A 17 -2.78 -5.36 10.19
C ASP A 17 -2.51 -5.58 8.70
N ARG A 18 -1.90 -6.72 8.33
CA ARG A 18 -1.66 -7.11 6.91
C ARG A 18 -0.92 -6.04 6.08
N GLY A 19 -0.05 -5.29 6.73
CA GLY A 19 0.74 -4.20 6.17
C GLY A 19 0.23 -2.79 6.52
N TRP A 20 -0.97 -2.62 7.11
CA TRP A 20 -1.58 -1.31 7.29
C TRP A 20 -1.14 -0.59 8.57
N LEU A 21 -0.78 0.68 8.45
CA LEU A 21 -0.43 1.54 9.58
C LEU A 21 -1.60 2.42 10.02
N LEU A 22 -2.38 2.94 9.08
CA LEU A 22 -3.36 4.00 9.29
C LEU A 22 -4.50 3.86 8.27
N GLY A 23 -5.75 4.09 8.69
CA GLY A 23 -6.93 4.04 7.82
C GLY A 23 -8.25 3.92 8.59
N HIS A 24 -9.37 3.78 7.88
CA HIS A 24 -10.73 3.81 8.46
C HIS A 24 -11.04 2.58 9.32
N PHE A 25 -10.19 1.57 9.23
CA PHE A 25 -10.30 0.28 9.92
C PHE A 25 -9.63 0.27 11.30
N LYS A 26 -8.99 1.36 11.72
CA LYS A 26 -8.53 1.51 13.12
C LYS A 26 -9.69 1.86 14.04
N ASP A 27 -9.50 1.69 15.34
CA ASP A 27 -10.48 2.11 16.33
C ASP A 27 -10.64 3.64 16.33
N ALA A 28 -11.86 4.14 16.55
CA ALA A 28 -12.17 5.57 16.40
C ALA A 28 -11.41 6.48 17.40
N ASP A 29 -10.92 5.92 18.51
CA ASP A 29 -10.09 6.60 19.51
C ASP A 29 -8.58 6.42 19.28
N ASP A 30 -8.17 5.65 18.27
CA ASP A 30 -6.79 5.54 17.82
C ASP A 30 -6.45 6.72 16.90
N PRO A 31 -5.37 7.49 17.15
CA PRO A 31 -4.96 8.59 16.27
C PRO A 31 -4.59 8.15 14.84
N ARG A 32 -4.47 6.84 14.58
CA ARG A 32 -4.27 6.24 13.25
C ARG A 32 -5.59 5.94 12.53
N TYR A 33 -6.75 6.28 13.10
CA TYR A 33 -8.01 6.26 12.39
C TYR A 33 -8.10 7.40 11.37
N SER A 34 -8.49 7.08 10.14
CA SER A 34 -8.68 8.10 9.09
C SER A 34 -9.61 7.63 7.97
N GLU A 35 -10.60 8.46 7.62
CA GLU A 35 -11.42 8.31 6.40
C GLU A 35 -10.80 9.05 5.19
N ALA A 36 -9.77 9.87 5.42
CA ALA A 36 -9.14 10.64 4.37
C ALA A 36 -8.07 9.83 3.62
N VAL A 37 -7.22 9.10 4.35
CA VAL A 37 -6.05 8.41 3.80
C VAL A 37 -5.84 7.05 4.45
N GLU A 38 -5.28 6.11 3.69
CA GLU A 38 -4.76 4.84 4.19
C GLU A 38 -3.27 4.77 3.93
N ILE A 39 -2.50 4.25 4.87
CA ILE A 39 -1.04 4.09 4.73
C ILE A 39 -0.67 2.64 4.99
N LYS A 40 0.06 2.05 4.04
CA LYS A 40 0.61 0.69 4.10
C LYS A 40 2.13 0.72 4.12
N TRP A 41 2.72 -0.09 4.98
CA TRP A 41 4.13 -0.48 4.96
C TRP A 41 4.25 -1.90 4.41
N GLY A 42 4.86 -2.04 3.23
CA GLY A 42 5.08 -3.32 2.57
C GLY A 42 6.53 -3.76 2.70
N VAL A 43 6.75 -5.00 3.13
CA VAL A 43 8.05 -5.69 3.09
C VAL A 43 7.85 -6.93 2.23
N HIS A 44 8.61 -7.01 1.14
CA HIS A 44 8.43 -8.02 0.10
C HIS A 44 9.76 -8.73 -0.14
N PRO A 45 9.86 -10.06 0.01
CA PRO A 45 11.05 -10.79 -0.38
C PRO A 45 11.24 -10.76 -1.91
N ARG A 46 12.47 -11.02 -2.37
CA ARG A 46 12.75 -11.17 -3.80
C ARG A 46 11.82 -12.22 -4.42
N GLY A 47 11.22 -11.89 -5.56
CA GLY A 47 10.30 -12.74 -6.30
C GLY A 47 8.87 -12.73 -5.78
N ASP A 48 8.57 -11.98 -4.71
CA ASP A 48 7.20 -11.77 -4.27
C ASP A 48 6.41 -11.01 -5.34
N THR A 49 5.16 -11.41 -5.56
CA THR A 49 4.30 -10.82 -6.57
C THR A 49 2.87 -10.76 -6.07
N ARG A 50 2.13 -9.79 -6.59
CA ARG A 50 0.69 -9.80 -6.45
C ARG A 50 0.08 -10.65 -7.56
N ALA A 51 -0.38 -11.86 -7.21
CA ALA A 51 -1.02 -12.74 -8.18
C ALA A 51 -2.30 -12.13 -8.81
N GLN A 52 -3.05 -11.34 -8.04
CA GLN A 52 -4.30 -10.73 -8.50
C GLN A 52 -4.17 -9.25 -8.76
N TRP A 53 -4.36 -8.86 -10.02
CA TRP A 53 -4.47 -7.47 -10.45
C TRP A 53 -5.58 -6.75 -9.69
N VAL A 54 -5.30 -5.53 -9.25
CA VAL A 54 -6.35 -4.59 -8.87
C VAL A 54 -7.04 -4.14 -10.16
N ARG A 55 -8.37 -4.20 -10.17
CA ARG A 55 -9.19 -3.79 -11.30
C ARG A 55 -10.08 -2.61 -10.91
N GLY A 56 -10.12 -1.58 -11.74
CA GLY A 56 -10.95 -0.39 -11.55
C GLY A 56 -10.72 0.26 -10.19
N GLU A 57 -9.45 0.55 -9.85
CA GLU A 57 -9.09 1.17 -8.57
C GLU A 57 -9.97 2.41 -8.29
N GLN A 58 -10.58 2.46 -7.12
CA GLN A 58 -11.52 3.53 -6.77
C GLN A 58 -10.84 4.67 -6.01
N ARG A 59 -9.53 4.58 -5.81
CA ARG A 59 -8.72 5.56 -5.09
C ARG A 59 -7.60 6.09 -5.97
N THR A 60 -7.01 7.18 -5.53
CA THR A 60 -5.66 7.56 -5.97
C THR A 60 -4.66 6.90 -5.03
N ALA A 61 -3.52 6.48 -5.56
CA ALA A 61 -2.46 5.87 -4.77
C ALA A 61 -1.10 6.45 -5.14
N LEU A 62 -0.24 6.57 -4.12
CA LEU A 62 1.18 6.86 -4.20
C LEU A 62 1.92 5.65 -3.64
N LEU A 63 2.92 5.15 -4.35
CA LEU A 63 3.89 4.18 -3.84
C LEU A 63 5.28 4.79 -3.89
N VAL A 64 6.00 4.73 -2.78
CA VAL A 64 7.39 5.20 -2.64
C VAL A 64 8.27 4.00 -2.30
N LEU A 65 9.38 3.86 -3.02
CA LEU A 65 10.42 2.89 -2.72
C LEU A 65 11.30 3.40 -1.57
N ILE A 66 11.36 2.65 -0.48
CA ILE A 66 12.24 2.93 0.66
C ILE A 66 13.59 2.24 0.47
N SER A 67 13.57 0.98 0.02
CA SER A 67 14.76 0.20 -0.33
C SER A 67 14.42 -0.94 -1.27
N GLY A 68 15.40 -1.41 -2.05
CA GLY A 68 15.27 -2.57 -2.93
C GLY A 68 15.03 -2.19 -4.39
N ARG A 69 14.27 -3.04 -5.10
CA ARG A 69 13.92 -2.86 -6.50
C ARG A 69 12.52 -3.41 -6.73
N PHE A 70 11.59 -2.53 -7.06
CA PHE A 70 10.17 -2.85 -7.08
C PHE A 70 9.54 -2.43 -8.41
N ARG A 71 8.86 -3.36 -9.06
CA ARG A 71 8.19 -3.14 -10.34
C ARG A 71 6.69 -3.02 -10.12
N VAL A 72 6.12 -1.91 -10.59
CA VAL A 72 4.68 -1.73 -10.71
C VAL A 72 4.26 -2.07 -12.13
N GLU A 73 3.30 -2.97 -12.26
CA GLU A 73 2.79 -3.43 -13.55
C GLU A 73 1.48 -2.69 -13.85
N LEU A 74 1.41 -2.03 -15.00
CA LEU A 74 0.22 -1.37 -15.53
C LEU A 74 -0.21 -2.08 -16.82
N PRO A 75 -1.45 -1.90 -17.32
CA PRO A 75 -1.96 -2.65 -18.46
C PRO A 75 -1.12 -2.52 -19.73
N ASP A 76 -0.44 -1.39 -19.91
CA ASP A 76 0.30 -1.03 -21.12
C ASP A 76 1.82 -1.00 -20.91
N ARG A 77 2.31 -1.00 -19.66
CA ARG A 77 3.74 -0.87 -19.35
C ARG A 77 4.08 -1.26 -17.92
N ASP A 78 5.36 -1.50 -17.69
CA ASP A 78 5.92 -1.66 -16.36
C ASP A 78 6.71 -0.41 -15.97
N ILE A 79 6.67 -0.06 -14.69
CA ILE A 79 7.47 0.99 -14.08
C ILE A 79 8.35 0.36 -13.01
N VAL A 80 9.67 0.45 -13.18
CA VAL A 80 10.64 -0.03 -12.19
C VAL A 80 11.11 1.13 -11.33
N LEU A 81 11.00 0.95 -10.02
CA LEU A 81 11.59 1.81 -9.00
C LEU A 81 12.86 1.12 -8.52
N GLU A 82 14.01 1.81 -8.58
CA GLU A 82 15.32 1.20 -8.32
C GLU A 82 16.25 2.09 -7.49
N GLN A 83 15.88 3.35 -7.26
CA GLN A 83 16.59 4.28 -6.39
C GLN A 83 15.71 4.63 -5.18
N GLN A 84 16.33 4.74 -4.00
CA GLN A 84 15.62 5.14 -2.79
C GLN A 84 14.91 6.49 -3.01
N GLY A 85 13.61 6.53 -2.72
CA GLY A 85 12.76 7.71 -2.93
C GLY A 85 12.07 7.74 -4.29
N ASP A 86 12.37 6.83 -5.21
CA ASP A 86 11.58 6.65 -6.43
C ASP A 86 10.12 6.42 -6.07
N TYR A 87 9.21 7.03 -6.83
CA TYR A 87 7.80 6.95 -6.55
C TYR A 87 6.96 6.97 -7.82
N ILE A 88 5.75 6.44 -7.69
CA ILE A 88 4.72 6.50 -8.72
C ILE A 88 3.38 6.86 -8.08
N VAL A 89 2.61 7.70 -8.78
CA VAL A 89 1.23 8.03 -8.44
C VAL A 89 0.33 7.53 -9.56
N TRP A 90 -0.76 6.87 -9.21
CA TRP A 90 -1.80 6.50 -10.16
C TRP A 90 -3.19 6.84 -9.64
N GLY A 91 -4.05 7.22 -10.56
CA GLY A 91 -5.40 7.68 -10.27
C GLY A 91 -6.44 6.55 -10.27
N ARG A 92 -7.68 6.98 -10.07
CA ARG A 92 -8.85 6.10 -10.14
C ARG A 92 -8.96 5.48 -11.54
N GLY A 93 -9.42 4.25 -11.61
CA GLY A 93 -9.57 3.47 -12.84
C GLY A 93 -8.28 2.77 -13.30
N THR A 94 -7.13 3.07 -12.71
CA THR A 94 -5.87 2.42 -13.09
C THR A 94 -5.78 1.03 -12.49
N ASP A 95 -5.93 0.02 -13.36
CA ASP A 95 -5.59 -1.36 -13.07
C ASP A 95 -4.08 -1.47 -12.81
N HIS A 96 -3.69 -2.27 -11.82
CA HIS A 96 -2.27 -2.45 -11.51
C HIS A 96 -1.98 -3.77 -10.79
N SER A 97 -0.75 -4.22 -10.92
CA SER A 97 -0.13 -5.26 -10.10
C SER A 97 1.29 -4.86 -9.71
N TRP A 98 2.03 -5.76 -9.06
CA TRP A 98 3.42 -5.52 -8.70
C TRP A 98 4.24 -6.79 -8.54
N ALA A 99 5.55 -6.63 -8.67
CA ALA A 99 6.56 -7.64 -8.39
C ALA A 99 7.77 -7.02 -7.67
N ALA A 100 8.31 -7.73 -6.68
CA ALA A 100 9.55 -7.38 -6.00
C ALA A 100 10.73 -8.08 -6.72
N GLU A 101 11.49 -7.34 -7.52
CA GLU A 101 12.65 -7.89 -8.25
C GLU A 101 13.84 -8.14 -7.29
N GLU A 102 13.87 -7.40 -6.18
CA GLU A 102 14.74 -7.63 -5.03
C GLU A 102 13.94 -7.56 -3.73
N GLU A 103 14.55 -7.95 -2.61
CA GLU A 103 13.95 -7.67 -1.31
C GLU A 103 13.70 -6.17 -1.18
N SER A 104 12.44 -5.80 -0.97
CA SER A 104 11.98 -4.43 -1.12
C SER A 104 11.12 -4.00 0.04
N VAL A 105 11.30 -2.74 0.42
CA VAL A 105 10.45 -2.03 1.38
C VAL A 105 9.79 -0.87 0.65
N VAL A 106 8.47 -0.80 0.72
CA VAL A 106 7.66 0.22 0.06
C VAL A 106 6.66 0.84 1.02
N LEU A 107 6.43 2.14 0.87
CA LEU A 107 5.36 2.87 1.53
C LEU A 107 4.26 3.15 0.50
N THR A 108 3.02 2.74 0.77
CA THR A 108 1.88 3.06 -0.08
C THR A 108 0.90 3.96 0.66
N VAL A 109 0.52 5.07 0.05
CA VAL A 109 -0.54 5.96 0.52
C VAL A 109 -1.71 5.87 -0.45
N ARG A 110 -2.93 5.73 0.04
CA ARG A 110 -4.15 5.71 -0.79
C ARG A 110 -5.20 6.68 -0.27
N TRP A 111 -5.98 7.28 -1.16
CA TRP A 111 -7.10 8.15 -0.77
C TRP A 111 -8.26 8.11 -1.78
N PRO A 112 -9.52 8.18 -1.31
CA PRO A 112 -9.93 8.24 0.09
C PRO A 112 -9.80 6.90 0.84
N SER A 113 -9.89 6.91 2.17
CA SER A 113 -9.94 5.72 3.02
C SER A 113 -11.39 5.33 3.26
N VAL A 114 -11.88 4.33 2.54
CA VAL A 114 -13.31 3.98 2.53
C VAL A 114 -13.55 2.50 2.82
N PRO A 115 -14.54 2.16 3.66
CA PRO A 115 -14.96 0.78 3.90
C PRO A 115 -15.46 0.07 2.63
N GLY A 116 -15.46 -1.26 2.67
CA GLY A 116 -16.09 -2.10 1.64
C GLY A 116 -15.28 -2.29 0.34
N TYR A 117 -14.13 -1.64 0.21
CA TYR A 117 -13.21 -1.91 -0.90
C TYR A 117 -12.26 -3.06 -0.55
N ALA A 118 -12.63 -4.27 -0.99
CA ALA A 118 -11.73 -5.41 -1.04
C ALA A 118 -11.59 -5.87 -2.49
N VAL A 119 -10.37 -6.17 -2.95
CA VAL A 119 -10.21 -6.94 -4.18
C VAL A 119 -10.75 -8.32 -3.86
N THR A 120 -11.96 -8.63 -4.32
CA THR A 120 -12.52 -9.97 -4.24
C THR A 120 -11.63 -10.88 -5.04
N ALA A 121 -11.10 -11.94 -4.41
CA ALA A 121 -10.47 -13.01 -5.16
C ALA A 121 -11.50 -13.52 -6.17
N VAL A 122 -11.16 -13.54 -7.45
CA VAL A 122 -12.01 -14.19 -8.45
C VAL A 122 -12.08 -15.68 -8.06
N GLU A 123 -13.29 -16.20 -7.87
CA GLU A 123 -13.52 -17.64 -7.69
C GLU A 123 -12.84 -18.39 -8.84
N GLN A 124 -12.04 -19.41 -8.49
CA GLN A 124 -11.41 -20.30 -9.45
C GLN A 124 -12.44 -21.20 -10.13
#